data_AF-A0A3D4QKI2-F1
#
_entry.id   AF-A0A3D4QKI2-F1
#
_cell.length_a   1.000
_cell.length_b   1.000
_cell.length_c   1.000
_cell.angle_alpha   90.00
_cell.angle_beta   90.00
_cell.angle_gamma   90.00
#
_symmetry.space_group_name_H-M   'P 1'
#
loop_
_entity.id
_entity.type
_entity.pdbx_description
1 polymer ?
#
loop_
_entity_poly.entity_id
_entity_poly.type
_entity_poly.pdbx_seq_one_letter_code
_entity_poly.pdbx_strand_id
1 'polypeptide(L)'
;MVAYGGAAVLTGSPALDMAQAQAQTGGQVPGGASGALSQSEMWRAVRGGITGTVSIPDKQAGQLVQSDGDVWRAAKNGPLSQFGGIFLLVSIIAIAAFFLIRGKIRIDHGRDPQGRTIERFNALERATHWLTASSFIVLGLTGLNVSYGRFVLKPILGPDAFGALTYYGKLAHNYIAFAFILGIVMMFFLWVRHNIPTLRDLKWLAVGGGLFSKGVHPEAPRFNAGQKIVFWLVILGGASLSLSGLALMFPG
;
A
#
# COMPACT_ATOMS: atom_id res chain seq x y z
N MET A 1 -71.43 -8.19 -84.83
CA MET A 1 -70.01 -8.46 -84.56
C MET A 1 -69.31 -7.13 -84.33
N VAL A 2 -69.39 -6.56 -83.12
CA VAL A 2 -68.53 -5.44 -82.67
C VAL A 2 -68.42 -5.54 -81.15
N ALA A 3 -67.20 -5.45 -80.66
CA ALA A 3 -66.70 -5.88 -79.37
C ALA A 3 -67.00 -4.91 -78.21
N TYR A 4 -67.17 -5.48 -77.01
CA TYR A 4 -67.09 -4.78 -75.74
C TYR A 4 -65.62 -4.49 -75.43
N GLY A 5 -65.21 -3.22 -75.56
CA GLY A 5 -63.89 -2.75 -75.16
C GLY A 5 -63.91 -2.20 -73.73
N GLY A 6 -63.30 -2.94 -72.80
CA GLY A 6 -63.06 -2.47 -71.44
C GLY A 6 -61.97 -1.40 -71.42
N ALA A 7 -62.30 -0.21 -70.91
CA ALA A 7 -61.34 0.84 -70.64
C ALA A 7 -60.79 0.66 -69.21
N ALA A 8 -59.59 0.08 -69.12
CA ALA A 8 -58.79 0.13 -67.90
C ALA A 8 -58.29 1.56 -67.70
N VAL A 9 -58.74 2.21 -66.62
CA VAL A 9 -58.27 3.53 -66.22
C VAL A 9 -56.86 3.37 -65.65
N LEU A 10 -55.86 3.69 -66.48
CA LEU A 10 -54.48 3.89 -66.05
C LEU A 10 -54.40 5.27 -65.39
N THR A 11 -54.48 5.33 -64.06
CA THR A 11 -54.13 6.54 -63.29
C THR A 11 -52.60 6.67 -63.23
N GLY A 12 -51.99 6.96 -64.37
CA GLY A 12 -50.59 7.38 -64.46
C GLY A 12 -50.51 8.90 -64.40
N SER A 13 -50.14 9.46 -63.25
CA SER A 13 -49.86 10.90 -63.11
C SER A 13 -48.60 11.28 -63.93
N PRO A 14 -48.65 12.29 -64.82
CA PRO A 14 -47.53 12.67 -65.68
C PRO A 14 -46.56 13.65 -64.98
N ALA A 15 -46.27 13.41 -63.70
CA ALA A 15 -45.31 14.21 -62.94
C ALA A 15 -44.71 13.35 -61.82
N LEU A 16 -44.00 12.29 -62.19
CA LEU A 16 -42.92 11.80 -61.34
C LEU A 16 -41.78 12.78 -61.55
N ASP A 17 -41.71 13.78 -60.67
CA ASP A 17 -40.49 14.53 -60.45
C ASP A 17 -39.44 13.48 -60.08
N MET A 18 -38.61 13.09 -61.06
CA MET A 18 -37.48 12.21 -60.84
C MET A 18 -36.43 13.01 -60.09
N ALA A 19 -36.71 13.33 -58.83
CA ALA A 19 -35.68 13.59 -57.86
C ALA A 19 -34.83 12.32 -57.84
N GLN A 20 -33.68 12.37 -58.53
CA GLN A 20 -32.68 11.32 -58.47
C GLN A 20 -32.45 11.02 -57.00
N ALA A 21 -32.76 9.80 -56.58
CA ALA A 21 -32.38 9.33 -55.26
C ALA A 21 -30.85 9.40 -55.19
N GLN A 22 -30.33 10.46 -54.57
CA GLN A 22 -28.91 10.60 -54.29
C GLN A 22 -28.57 9.54 -53.25
N ALA A 23 -27.97 8.44 -53.71
CA ALA A 23 -27.38 7.46 -52.83
C ALA A 23 -26.35 8.16 -51.93
N GLN A 24 -26.43 7.91 -50.62
CA GLN A 24 -25.54 8.50 -49.62
C GLN A 24 -24.09 8.08 -49.87
N THR A 25 -23.33 8.91 -50.59
CA THR A 25 -21.88 8.79 -50.69
C THR A 25 -21.26 9.60 -49.56
N GLY A 26 -20.90 8.93 -48.45
CA GLY A 26 -20.16 9.56 -47.35
C GLY A 26 -20.61 9.23 -45.92
N GLY A 27 -21.54 8.28 -45.72
CA GLY A 27 -21.93 7.82 -44.38
C GLY A 27 -22.69 8.83 -43.51
N GLN A 28 -23.12 9.96 -44.07
CA GLN A 28 -23.89 10.99 -43.37
C GLN A 28 -25.40 10.68 -43.46
N VAL A 29 -26.05 10.49 -42.32
CA VAL A 29 -27.50 10.26 -42.21
C VAL A 29 -28.28 11.56 -42.55
N PRO A 30 -29.42 11.50 -43.28
CA PRO A 30 -30.17 12.70 -43.62
C PRO A 30 -30.79 13.31 -42.35
N GLY A 31 -30.67 14.64 -42.20
CA GLY A 31 -31.22 15.37 -41.04
C GLY A 31 -30.19 16.05 -40.15
N GLY A 32 -28.89 15.99 -40.48
CA GLY A 32 -27.86 16.74 -39.75
C GLY A 32 -27.74 16.36 -38.27
N ALA A 33 -28.27 15.18 -37.90
CA ALA A 33 -28.03 14.60 -36.59
C ALA A 33 -26.54 14.24 -36.53
N SER A 34 -25.73 15.18 -36.06
CA SER A 34 -24.45 14.87 -35.46
C SER A 34 -24.77 13.82 -34.40
N GLY A 35 -24.42 12.56 -34.66
CA GLY A 35 -24.62 11.49 -33.71
C GLY A 35 -23.96 11.93 -32.42
N ALA A 36 -24.76 12.36 -31.45
CA ALA A 36 -24.27 12.59 -30.10
C ALA A 36 -23.48 11.31 -29.77
N LEU A 37 -22.22 11.46 -29.34
CA LEU A 37 -21.37 10.33 -28.94
C LEU A 37 -22.26 9.31 -28.26
N SER A 38 -22.22 8.05 -28.73
CA SER A 38 -23.09 7.02 -28.18
C SER A 38 -22.96 7.10 -26.66
N GLN A 39 -24.08 7.15 -25.92
CA GLN A 39 -24.01 7.29 -24.46
C GLN A 39 -23.06 6.23 -23.87
N SER A 40 -22.97 5.05 -24.52
CA SER A 40 -22.01 4.00 -24.19
C SER A 40 -20.53 4.40 -24.34
N GLU A 41 -20.16 5.17 -25.36
CA GLU A 41 -18.81 5.69 -25.59
C GLU A 41 -18.47 6.79 -24.59
N MET A 42 -19.40 7.70 -24.32
CA MET A 42 -19.26 8.71 -23.27
C MET A 42 -19.02 8.05 -21.91
N TRP A 43 -19.85 7.07 -21.52
CA TRP A 43 -19.67 6.33 -20.27
C TRP A 43 -18.41 5.45 -20.24
N ARG A 44 -17.94 4.98 -21.40
CA ARG A 44 -16.64 4.29 -21.51
C ARG A 44 -15.49 5.24 -21.28
N ALA A 45 -15.53 6.45 -21.85
CA ALA A 45 -14.53 7.49 -21.62
C ALA A 45 -14.53 7.99 -20.17
N VAL A 46 -15.71 8.16 -19.57
CA VAL A 46 -15.87 8.50 -18.14
C VAL A 46 -15.25 7.42 -17.26
N ARG A 47 -15.55 6.14 -17.48
CA ARG A 47 -14.90 5.03 -16.77
C ARG A 47 -13.42 4.89 -17.06
N GLY A 48 -12.96 5.42 -18.20
CA GLY A 48 -11.55 5.49 -18.57
C GLY A 48 -10.79 6.64 -17.90
N GLY A 49 -11.44 7.42 -17.03
CA GLY A 49 -10.79 8.51 -16.29
C GLY A 49 -10.71 9.84 -17.04
N ILE A 50 -11.58 10.07 -18.04
CA ILE A 50 -11.60 11.39 -18.71
C ILE A 50 -11.83 12.51 -17.69
N THR A 51 -11.03 13.57 -17.80
CA THR A 51 -11.09 14.72 -16.90
C THR A 51 -11.88 15.84 -17.57
N GLY A 52 -12.98 16.24 -16.94
CA GLY A 52 -13.77 17.41 -17.33
C GLY A 52 -13.19 18.72 -16.79
N THR A 53 -13.83 19.83 -17.14
CA THR A 53 -13.48 21.15 -16.63
C THR A 53 -14.23 21.44 -15.34
N VAL A 54 -13.53 21.99 -14.35
CA VAL A 54 -14.13 22.45 -13.09
C VAL A 54 -13.64 23.86 -12.77
N SER A 55 -14.57 24.68 -12.28
CA SER A 55 -14.32 26.07 -11.89
C SER A 55 -13.70 26.20 -10.49
N ILE A 56 -13.82 25.15 -9.66
CA ILE A 56 -13.25 25.12 -8.32
C ILE A 56 -11.72 24.87 -8.34
N PRO A 57 -11.01 25.19 -7.25
CA PRO A 57 -9.56 24.96 -7.15
C PRO A 57 -9.19 23.47 -7.26
N ASP A 58 -10.02 22.59 -6.71
CA ASP A 58 -9.82 21.14 -6.79
C ASP A 58 -10.08 20.63 -8.22
N LYS A 59 -9.01 20.46 -9.00
CA LYS A 59 -9.08 19.93 -10.37
C LYS A 59 -9.37 18.42 -10.43
N GLN A 60 -9.16 17.68 -9.34
CA GLN A 60 -9.47 16.25 -9.30
C GLN A 60 -10.97 15.99 -9.35
N ALA A 61 -11.79 16.94 -8.90
CA ALA A 61 -13.25 16.92 -9.04
C ALA A 61 -13.73 16.90 -10.51
N GLY A 62 -12.86 17.18 -11.47
CA GLY A 62 -13.14 17.01 -12.90
C GLY A 62 -13.19 15.55 -13.36
N GLN A 63 -12.67 14.61 -12.58
CA GLN A 63 -12.79 13.18 -12.87
C GLN A 63 -13.98 12.58 -12.12
N LEU A 64 -14.98 12.11 -12.87
CA LEU A 64 -16.17 11.49 -12.29
C LEU A 64 -15.90 10.06 -11.79
N VAL A 65 -14.96 9.34 -12.40
CA VAL A 65 -14.58 7.98 -12.02
C VAL A 65 -13.05 7.89 -11.98
N GLN A 66 -12.49 7.62 -10.81
CA GLN A 66 -11.06 7.37 -10.63
C GLN A 66 -10.72 5.90 -10.85
N SER A 67 -10.63 5.49 -12.11
CA SER A 67 -10.27 4.12 -12.50
C SER A 67 -8.95 3.66 -11.87
N ASP A 68 -7.93 4.54 -11.87
CA ASP A 68 -6.62 4.23 -11.30
C ASP A 68 -6.69 4.02 -9.78
N GLY A 69 -7.49 4.84 -9.10
CA GLY A 69 -7.74 4.70 -7.66
C GLY A 69 -8.44 3.38 -7.32
N ASP A 70 -9.37 2.95 -8.17
CA ASP A 70 -10.06 1.67 -8.02
C ASP A 70 -9.12 0.46 -8.25
N VAL A 71 -8.24 0.53 -9.24
CA VAL A 71 -7.20 -0.50 -9.46
C VAL A 71 -6.29 -0.61 -8.24
N TRP A 72 -5.80 0.53 -7.71
CA TRP A 72 -4.99 0.52 -6.50
C TRP A 72 -5.75 0.00 -5.28
N ARG A 73 -7.00 0.43 -5.09
CA ARG A 73 -7.85 -0.02 -3.99
C ARG A 73 -8.10 -1.54 -4.06
N ALA A 74 -8.32 -2.08 -5.25
CA ALA A 74 -8.47 -3.52 -5.48
C ALA A 74 -7.18 -4.27 -5.15
N ALA A 75 -6.03 -3.79 -5.63
CA ALA A 75 -4.73 -4.37 -5.32
C ALA A 75 -4.41 -4.34 -3.82
N LYS A 76 -4.66 -3.20 -3.16
CA LYS A 76 -4.44 -3.00 -1.72
C LYS A 76 -5.32 -3.92 -0.88
N ASN A 77 -6.63 -3.93 -1.14
CA ASN A 77 -7.59 -4.67 -0.31
C ASN A 77 -7.66 -6.17 -0.64
N GLY A 78 -7.19 -6.59 -1.82
CA GLY A 78 -7.09 -7.98 -2.21
C GLY A 78 -5.67 -8.51 -1.99
N PRO A 79 -4.86 -8.66 -3.06
CA PRO A 79 -3.56 -9.34 -2.98
C PRO A 79 -2.64 -8.83 -1.88
N LEU A 80 -2.46 -7.51 -1.76
CA LEU A 80 -1.50 -6.94 -0.81
C LEU A 80 -1.89 -7.23 0.65
N SER A 81 -3.16 -7.03 0.99
CA SER A 81 -3.68 -7.31 2.34
C SER A 81 -3.62 -8.81 2.66
N GLN A 82 -3.93 -9.68 1.70
CA GLN A 82 -3.89 -11.13 1.90
C GLN A 82 -2.46 -11.64 2.12
N PHE A 83 -1.53 -11.30 1.23
CA PHE A 83 -0.13 -11.71 1.38
C PHE A 83 0.51 -11.09 2.62
N GLY A 84 0.19 -9.83 2.95
CA GLY A 84 0.65 -9.18 4.17
C GLY A 84 0.18 -9.89 5.45
N GLY A 85 -1.10 -10.29 5.50
CA GLY A 85 -1.66 -11.03 6.63
C GLY A 85 -1.04 -12.42 6.79
N ILE A 86 -0.87 -13.16 5.68
CA ILE A 86 -0.21 -14.48 5.68
C ILE A 86 1.24 -14.34 6.14
N PHE A 87 1.98 -13.38 5.58
CA PHE A 87 3.37 -13.13 5.94
C PHE A 87 3.53 -12.83 7.44
N LEU A 88 2.66 -12.00 8.00
CA LEU A 88 2.66 -11.68 9.43
C LEU A 88 2.41 -12.93 10.29
N LEU A 89 1.39 -13.73 9.95
CA LEU A 89 1.05 -14.95 10.68
C LEU A 89 2.19 -15.97 10.61
N VAL A 90 2.74 -16.22 9.42
CA VAL A 90 3.89 -17.11 9.21
C VAL A 90 5.10 -16.65 10.00
N SER A 91 5.37 -15.34 10.04
CA SER A 91 6.49 -14.79 10.82
C SER A 91 6.33 -15.04 12.31
N ILE A 92 5.12 -14.81 12.86
CA ILE A 92 4.83 -15.08 14.28
C ILE A 92 5.00 -16.57 14.59
N ILE A 93 4.45 -17.46 13.76
CA ILE A 93 4.56 -18.91 13.92
C ILE A 93 6.02 -19.35 13.83
N ALA A 94 6.79 -18.83 12.87
CA ALA A 94 8.20 -19.16 12.70
C ALA A 94 9.03 -18.75 13.92
N ILE A 95 8.81 -17.56 14.46
CA ILE A 95 9.50 -17.09 15.68
C ILE A 95 9.10 -17.95 16.88
N ALA A 96 7.82 -18.26 17.05
CA ALA A 96 7.33 -19.10 18.14
C ALA A 96 7.89 -20.52 18.05
N ALA A 97 7.85 -21.14 16.87
CA ALA A 97 8.41 -22.46 16.62
C ALA A 97 9.92 -22.49 16.88
N PHE A 98 10.66 -21.49 16.39
CA PHE A 98 12.09 -21.36 16.66
C PHE A 98 12.37 -21.29 18.16
N PHE A 99 11.62 -20.46 18.90
CA PHE A 99 11.76 -20.34 20.36
C PHE A 99 11.45 -21.66 21.08
N LEU A 100 10.40 -22.38 20.69
CA LEU A 100 10.02 -23.67 21.29
C LEU A 100 11.06 -24.77 21.01
N ILE A 101 11.60 -24.82 19.79
CA ILE A 101 12.62 -25.81 19.40
C ILE A 101 13.96 -25.52 20.07
N ARG A 102 14.38 -24.24 20.07
CA ARG A 102 15.74 -23.88 20.51
C ARG A 102 15.84 -23.61 22.01
N GLY A 103 14.76 -23.14 22.63
CA GLY A 103 14.73 -22.67 24.01
C GLY A 103 15.49 -21.36 24.22
N LYS A 104 15.71 -21.01 25.49
CA LYS A 104 16.43 -19.78 25.89
C LYS A 104 17.94 -19.96 25.67
N ILE A 105 18.55 -19.08 24.88
CA ILE A 105 20.00 -18.98 24.73
C ILE A 105 20.58 -18.37 26.02
N ARG A 106 21.36 -19.15 26.76
CA ARG A 106 22.02 -18.72 28.01
C ARG A 106 23.46 -18.28 27.72
N ILE A 107 24.03 -17.52 28.64
CA ILE A 107 25.45 -17.15 28.60
C ILE A 107 26.25 -18.40 29.00
N ASP A 108 27.07 -18.93 28.10
CA ASP A 108 27.79 -20.20 28.31
C ASP A 108 28.70 -20.17 29.55
N HIS A 109 29.34 -19.03 29.83
CA HIS A 109 30.23 -18.86 30.99
C HIS A 109 29.53 -18.29 32.24
N GLY A 110 28.21 -18.17 32.22
CA GLY A 110 27.46 -17.55 33.31
C GLY A 110 27.68 -16.04 33.43
N ARG A 111 27.08 -15.43 34.46
CA ARG A 111 27.29 -14.02 34.78
C ARG A 111 28.65 -13.85 35.45
N ASP A 112 29.28 -12.68 35.31
CA ASP A 112 30.54 -12.37 36.00
C ASP A 112 30.40 -12.69 37.51
N PRO A 113 31.26 -13.54 38.10
CA PRO A 113 31.20 -13.90 39.51
C PRO A 113 31.28 -12.69 40.46
N GLN A 114 31.91 -11.59 40.04
CA GLN A 114 31.98 -10.35 40.81
C GLN A 114 30.83 -9.36 40.52
N GLY A 115 29.91 -9.71 39.61
CA GLY A 115 28.76 -8.87 39.27
C GLY A 115 29.09 -7.56 38.54
N ARG A 116 30.30 -7.42 37.99
CA ARG A 116 30.71 -6.19 37.31
C ARG A 116 29.93 -6.03 36.00
N THR A 117 29.62 -4.79 35.65
CA THR A 117 28.92 -4.43 34.41
C THR A 117 29.67 -3.33 33.70
N ILE A 118 29.63 -3.35 32.37
CA ILE A 118 30.13 -2.26 31.53
C ILE A 118 28.95 -1.51 30.90
N GLU A 119 29.09 -0.20 30.74
CA GLU A 119 28.11 0.60 30.01
C GLU A 119 28.17 0.25 28.52
N ARG A 120 27.18 -0.51 28.04
CA ARG A 120 27.07 -0.85 26.61
C ARG A 120 26.38 0.24 25.79
N PHE A 121 25.36 0.86 26.38
CA PHE A 121 24.54 1.90 25.76
C PHE A 121 24.28 3.03 26.74
N ASN A 122 24.54 4.27 26.32
CA ASN A 122 24.36 5.44 27.16
C ASN A 122 22.89 5.89 27.28
N ALA A 123 22.65 6.89 28.13
CA ALA A 123 21.29 7.38 28.38
C ALA A 123 20.57 7.87 27.12
N LEU A 124 21.28 8.59 26.23
CA LEU A 124 20.72 9.09 24.98
C LEU A 124 20.39 7.95 24.02
N GLU A 125 21.27 6.95 23.90
CA GLU A 125 21.04 5.75 23.08
C GLU A 125 19.79 4.98 23.56
N ARG A 126 19.62 4.83 24.87
CA ARG A 126 18.44 4.19 25.46
C ARG A 126 17.17 5.03 25.26
N ALA A 127 17.24 6.34 25.41
CA ALA A 127 16.10 7.24 25.20
C ALA A 127 15.63 7.20 23.74
N THR A 128 16.56 7.28 22.77
CA THR A 128 16.27 7.14 21.35
C THR A 128 15.62 5.79 21.03
N HIS A 129 16.11 4.71 21.65
CA HIS A 129 15.50 3.38 21.50
C HIS A 129 14.06 3.36 21.98
N TRP A 130 13.79 3.86 23.20
CA TRP A 130 12.44 3.88 23.75
C TRP A 130 11.49 4.80 22.99
N LEU A 131 11.96 5.95 22.51
CA LEU A 131 11.20 6.85 21.63
C LEU A 131 10.75 6.11 20.37
N THR A 132 11.68 5.43 19.70
CA THR A 132 11.41 4.72 18.44
C THR A 132 10.56 3.48 18.68
N ALA A 133 10.84 2.69 19.72
CA ALA A 133 10.13 1.44 20.00
C ALA A 133 8.67 1.69 20.43
N SER A 134 8.44 2.65 21.33
CA SER A 134 7.08 2.98 21.79
C SER A 134 6.24 3.58 20.67
N SER A 135 6.80 4.51 19.89
CA SER A 135 6.11 5.07 18.73
C SER A 135 5.81 3.99 17.67
N PHE A 136 6.77 3.11 17.37
CA PHE A 136 6.57 1.98 16.45
C PHE A 136 5.43 1.06 16.91
N ILE A 137 5.34 0.74 18.21
CA ILE A 137 4.25 -0.10 18.74
C ILE A 137 2.90 0.56 18.48
N VAL A 138 2.76 1.85 18.81
CA VAL A 138 1.50 2.57 18.59
C VAL A 138 1.16 2.62 17.11
N LEU A 139 2.11 2.97 16.24
CA LEU A 139 1.93 3.01 14.79
C LEU A 139 1.57 1.64 14.21
N GLY A 140 2.26 0.58 14.66
CA GLY A 140 2.01 -0.78 14.23
C GLY A 140 0.61 -1.24 14.60
N LEU A 141 0.18 -1.04 15.85
CA LEU A 141 -1.15 -1.42 16.31
C LEU A 141 -2.27 -0.64 15.60
N THR A 142 -2.10 0.66 15.45
CA THR A 142 -3.09 1.51 14.78
C THR A 142 -3.14 1.26 13.28
N GLY A 143 -2.00 1.00 12.64
CA GLY A 143 -1.92 0.57 11.23
C GLY A 143 -2.60 -0.78 11.00
N LEU A 144 -2.33 -1.78 11.86
CA LEU A 144 -3.01 -3.07 11.83
C LEU A 144 -4.53 -2.94 12.02
N ASN A 145 -4.98 -2.03 12.90
CA ASN A 145 -6.39 -1.75 13.09
C ASN A 145 -7.04 -1.18 11.80
N VAL A 146 -6.39 -0.23 11.11
CA VAL A 146 -6.91 0.32 9.85
C VAL A 146 -6.94 -0.73 8.74
N SER A 147 -5.93 -1.60 8.66
CA SER A 147 -5.85 -2.63 7.62
C SER A 147 -6.78 -3.82 7.85
N TYR A 148 -6.84 -4.35 9.08
CA TYR A 148 -7.48 -5.62 9.40
C TYR A 148 -8.56 -5.52 10.49
N GLY A 149 -8.60 -4.42 11.24
CA GLY A 149 -9.48 -4.27 12.40
C GLY A 149 -10.96 -4.42 12.06
N ARG A 150 -11.39 -4.05 10.84
CA ARG A 150 -12.77 -4.27 10.39
C ARG A 150 -13.19 -5.74 10.34
N PHE A 151 -12.23 -6.64 10.12
CA PHE A 151 -12.46 -8.09 9.99
C PHE A 151 -12.27 -8.82 11.31
N VAL A 152 -11.34 -8.34 12.14
CA VAL A 152 -10.94 -9.02 13.38
C VAL A 152 -11.55 -8.36 14.61
N LEU A 153 -11.45 -7.03 14.74
CA LEU A 153 -11.87 -6.30 15.95
C LEU A 153 -13.33 -5.89 15.91
N LYS A 154 -13.85 -5.42 14.77
CA LYS A 154 -15.25 -4.96 14.65
C LYS A 154 -16.27 -6.03 15.05
N PRO A 155 -16.14 -7.32 14.66
CA PRO A 155 -17.07 -8.36 15.09
C PRO A 155 -17.05 -8.63 16.61
N ILE A 156 -15.93 -8.32 17.29
CA ILE A 156 -15.76 -8.56 18.73
C ILE A 156 -16.25 -7.37 19.54
N LEU A 157 -15.93 -6.15 19.10
CA LEU A 157 -16.21 -4.90 19.84
C LEU A 157 -17.56 -4.26 19.51
N GLY A 158 -18.15 -4.61 18.36
CA GLY A 158 -19.30 -3.93 17.80
C GLY A 158 -18.94 -2.63 17.05
N PRO A 159 -19.89 -2.06 16.27
CA PRO A 159 -19.60 -0.93 15.37
C PRO A 159 -19.14 0.34 16.08
N ASP A 160 -19.79 0.72 17.19
CA ASP A 160 -19.56 2.00 17.86
C ASP A 160 -18.19 2.03 18.56
N ALA A 161 -17.88 0.99 19.34
CA ALA A 161 -16.59 0.88 20.01
C ALA A 161 -15.43 0.75 19.00
N PHE A 162 -15.62 0.01 17.91
CA PHE A 162 -14.64 -0.06 16.83
C PHE A 162 -14.45 1.30 16.14
N GLY A 163 -15.53 2.06 15.94
CA GLY A 163 -15.50 3.40 15.39
C GLY A 163 -14.66 4.34 16.26
N ALA A 164 -14.91 4.37 17.57
CA ALA A 164 -14.15 5.17 18.52
C ALA A 164 -12.66 4.76 18.55
N LEU A 165 -12.38 3.46 18.67
CA LEU A 165 -11.00 2.93 18.67
C LEU A 165 -10.25 3.34 17.39
N THR A 166 -10.90 3.23 16.23
CA THR A 166 -10.29 3.57 14.94
C THR A 166 -10.09 5.07 14.79
N TYR A 167 -11.03 5.89 15.27
CA TYR A 167 -10.90 7.34 15.24
C TYR A 167 -9.69 7.81 16.08
N TYR A 168 -9.64 7.44 17.37
CA TYR A 168 -8.52 7.82 18.23
C TYR A 168 -7.21 7.18 17.79
N GLY A 169 -7.27 5.94 17.28
CA GLY A 169 -6.12 5.26 16.70
C GLY A 169 -5.53 6.01 15.51
N LYS A 170 -6.36 6.53 14.60
CA LYS A 170 -5.89 7.37 13.48
C LYS A 170 -5.24 8.67 13.97
N LEU A 171 -5.83 9.32 14.97
CA LEU A 171 -5.27 10.54 15.55
C LEU A 171 -3.88 10.27 16.15
N ALA A 172 -3.78 9.23 16.97
CA ALA A 172 -2.52 8.78 17.55
C ALA A 172 -1.50 8.42 16.47
N HIS A 173 -1.91 7.69 15.43
CA HIS A 173 -1.03 7.30 14.32
C HIS A 173 -0.41 8.53 13.64
N ASN A 174 -1.23 9.53 13.31
CA ASN A 174 -0.76 10.72 12.60
C ASN A 174 0.21 11.56 13.44
N TYR A 175 -0.08 11.80 14.72
CA TYR A 175 0.78 12.65 15.54
C TYR A 175 2.04 11.91 16.04
N ILE A 176 1.93 10.63 16.40
CA ILE A 176 3.08 9.86 16.91
C ILE A 176 4.04 9.47 15.77
N ALA A 177 3.60 9.50 14.51
CA ALA A 177 4.47 9.31 13.35
C ALA A 177 5.67 10.27 13.38
N PHE A 178 5.50 11.53 13.79
CA PHE A 178 6.60 12.50 13.90
C PHE A 178 7.63 12.09 14.96
N ALA A 179 7.20 11.52 16.08
CA ALA A 179 8.09 10.98 17.10
C ALA A 179 8.89 9.78 16.58
N PHE A 180 8.26 8.91 15.78
CA PHE A 180 8.95 7.80 15.13
C PHE A 180 9.97 8.27 14.10
N ILE A 181 9.62 9.24 13.25
CA ILE A 181 10.53 9.86 12.27
C ILE A 181 11.76 10.43 12.98
N LEU A 182 11.54 11.21 14.04
CA LEU A 182 12.63 11.75 14.86
C LEU A 182 13.50 10.63 15.44
N GLY A 183 12.87 9.58 15.98
CA GLY A 183 13.56 8.40 16.50
C GLY A 183 14.46 7.72 15.47
N ILE A 184 13.98 7.49 14.25
CA ILE A 184 14.76 6.91 13.15
C ILE A 184 15.95 7.80 12.77
N VAL A 185 15.74 9.10 12.65
CA VAL A 185 16.82 10.07 12.34
C VAL A 185 17.89 10.05 13.43
N MET A 186 17.49 10.08 14.70
CA MET A 186 18.42 10.00 15.84
C MET A 186 19.16 8.66 15.87
N MET A 187 18.48 7.53 15.66
CA MET A 187 19.10 6.19 15.60
C MET A 187 20.17 6.13 14.51
N PHE A 188 19.89 6.69 13.33
CA PHE A 188 20.85 6.72 12.23
C PHE A 188 22.14 7.43 12.66
N PHE A 189 22.05 8.68 13.12
CA PHE A 189 23.26 9.44 13.47
C PHE A 189 24.02 8.85 14.66
N LEU A 190 23.32 8.28 15.65
CA LEU A 190 23.97 7.67 16.81
C LEU A 190 24.71 6.37 16.46
N TRP A 191 24.17 5.55 15.55
CA TRP A 191 24.63 4.18 15.37
C TRP A 191 25.19 3.83 13.99
N VAL A 192 25.01 4.66 12.95
CA VAL A 192 25.43 4.33 11.57
C VAL A 192 26.91 3.96 11.50
N ARG A 193 27.79 4.70 12.19
CA ARG A 193 29.24 4.46 12.18
C ARG A 193 29.63 3.05 12.64
N HIS A 194 28.82 2.43 13.49
CA HIS A 194 29.06 1.08 14.01
C HIS A 194 28.37 -0.01 13.20
N ASN A 195 27.45 0.36 12.31
CA ASN A 195 26.62 -0.55 11.55
C ASN A 195 27.00 -0.65 10.08
N ILE A 196 28.15 -0.08 9.69
CA ILE A 196 28.74 -0.29 8.37
C ILE A 196 29.16 -1.77 8.25
N PRO A 197 28.69 -2.50 7.22
CA PRO A 197 29.10 -3.88 6.96
C PRO A 197 30.60 -3.96 6.66
N THR A 198 31.25 -5.00 7.16
CA THR A 198 32.68 -5.27 7.01
C THR A 198 32.91 -6.73 6.60
N LEU A 199 34.11 -7.06 6.11
CA LEU A 199 34.46 -8.44 5.76
C LEU A 199 34.33 -9.43 6.94
N ARG A 200 34.45 -8.96 8.18
CA ARG A 200 34.21 -9.78 9.39
C ARG A 200 32.76 -10.22 9.51
N ASP A 201 31.83 -9.39 9.08
CA ASP A 201 30.40 -9.72 9.09
C ASP A 201 30.08 -10.87 8.13
N LEU A 202 30.80 -10.96 7.00
CA LEU A 202 30.67 -12.10 6.08
C LEU A 202 31.12 -13.41 6.72
N LYS A 203 32.24 -13.39 7.46
CA LYS A 203 32.71 -14.56 8.22
C LYS A 203 31.70 -14.94 9.31
N TRP A 204 31.13 -13.95 9.99
CA TRP A 204 30.08 -14.17 10.99
C TRP A 204 28.85 -14.84 10.37
N LEU A 205 28.41 -14.36 9.20
CA LEU A 205 27.27 -14.93 8.46
C LEU A 205 27.56 -16.35 7.95
N ALA A 206 28.78 -16.63 7.49
CA ALA A 206 29.17 -17.95 7.01
C ALA A 206 29.03 -19.05 8.08
N VAL A 207 29.19 -18.70 9.36
CA VAL A 207 28.99 -19.62 10.49
C VAL A 207 27.62 -19.44 11.17
N GLY A 208 26.70 -18.68 10.56
CA GLY A 208 25.37 -18.40 11.10
C GLY A 208 25.40 -17.76 12.50
N GLY A 209 26.44 -16.98 12.80
CA GLY A 209 26.63 -16.37 14.10
C GLY A 209 26.92 -17.35 15.24
N GLY A 210 27.28 -18.61 14.93
CA GLY A 210 27.42 -19.66 15.93
C GLY A 210 26.08 -20.19 16.46
N LEU A 211 24.95 -19.80 15.87
CA LEU A 211 23.62 -20.16 16.36
C LEU A 211 23.34 -21.68 16.29
N PHE A 212 23.97 -22.36 15.32
CA PHE A 212 23.77 -23.78 15.03
C PHE A 212 24.89 -24.70 15.52
N SER A 213 26.00 -24.13 16.01
CA SER A 213 27.21 -24.89 16.40
C SER A 213 27.68 -24.51 17.80
N LYS A 214 27.82 -25.48 18.69
CA LYS A 214 28.31 -25.26 20.07
C LYS A 214 29.80 -24.87 20.05
N GLY A 215 30.18 -23.87 20.85
CA GLY A 215 31.56 -23.40 20.99
C GLY A 215 32.08 -22.52 19.85
N VAL A 216 31.24 -22.15 18.88
CA VAL A 216 31.62 -21.25 17.78
C VAL A 216 31.23 -19.82 18.16
N HIS A 217 32.23 -19.01 18.50
CA HIS A 217 32.05 -17.59 18.86
C HIS A 217 32.75 -16.69 17.84
N PRO A 218 32.11 -16.38 16.71
CA PRO A 218 32.70 -15.50 15.70
C PRO A 218 32.92 -14.10 16.29
N GLU A 219 34.06 -13.50 15.94
CA GLU A 219 34.41 -12.13 16.36
C GLU A 219 33.29 -11.16 15.98
N ALA A 220 32.76 -10.45 16.98
CA ALA A 220 31.78 -9.41 16.81
C ALA A 220 32.27 -8.15 17.54
N PRO A 221 32.41 -7.02 16.83
CA PRO A 221 32.62 -5.70 17.46
C PRO A 221 31.40 -5.28 18.28
N ARG A 222 31.17 -3.96 18.44
CA ARG A 222 30.00 -3.43 19.17
C ARG A 222 28.65 -4.05 18.73
N PHE A 223 28.51 -4.30 17.43
CA PHE A 223 27.36 -4.98 16.82
C PHE A 223 27.81 -6.10 15.88
N ASN A 224 27.09 -7.23 15.92
CA ASN A 224 27.29 -8.36 15.01
C ASN A 224 26.54 -8.17 13.66
N ALA A 225 26.83 -9.03 12.68
CA ALA A 225 26.24 -8.92 11.34
C ALA A 225 24.71 -8.93 11.34
N GLY A 226 24.07 -9.78 12.16
CA GLY A 226 22.62 -9.82 12.30
C GLY A 226 22.03 -8.51 12.83
N GLN A 227 22.67 -7.90 13.83
CA GLN A 227 22.27 -6.60 14.37
C GLN A 227 22.42 -5.49 13.31
N LYS A 228 23.46 -5.53 12.48
CA LYS A 228 23.64 -4.57 11.38
C LYS A 228 22.56 -4.72 10.31
N ILE A 229 22.18 -5.95 9.97
CA ILE A 229 21.07 -6.22 9.05
C ILE A 229 19.77 -5.62 9.60
N VAL A 230 19.45 -5.89 10.87
CA VAL A 230 18.26 -5.32 11.52
C VAL A 230 18.32 -3.79 11.55
N PHE A 231 19.48 -3.20 11.84
CA PHE A 231 19.67 -1.75 11.79
C PHE A 231 19.28 -1.18 10.42
N TRP A 232 19.81 -1.73 9.34
CA TRP A 232 19.50 -1.24 7.99
C TRP A 232 18.05 -1.48 7.59
N LEU A 233 17.46 -2.61 7.97
CA LEU A 233 16.03 -2.86 7.75
C LEU A 233 15.15 -1.83 8.48
N VAL A 234 15.48 -1.49 9.72
CA VAL A 234 14.74 -0.49 10.50
C VAL A 234 14.94 0.91 9.93
N ILE A 235 16.17 1.30 9.57
CA ILE A 235 16.44 2.63 9.01
C ILE A 235 15.78 2.80 7.64
N LEU A 236 16.01 1.88 6.70
CA LEU A 236 15.49 2.00 5.34
C LEU A 236 13.97 1.77 5.30
N GLY A 237 13.48 0.75 6.01
CA GLY A 237 12.05 0.48 6.13
C GLY A 237 11.32 1.61 6.85
N GLY A 238 11.88 2.10 7.97
CA GLY A 238 11.34 3.24 8.70
C GLY A 238 11.31 4.52 7.87
N ALA A 239 12.36 4.82 7.11
CA ALA A 239 12.40 5.96 6.19
C ALA A 239 11.36 5.83 5.07
N SER A 240 11.24 4.65 4.45
CA SER A 240 10.24 4.38 3.41
C SER A 240 8.80 4.55 3.92
N LEU A 241 8.49 3.99 5.10
CA LEU A 241 7.19 4.15 5.77
C LEU A 241 6.92 5.62 6.14
N SER A 242 7.95 6.34 6.56
CA SER A 242 7.82 7.76 6.92
C SER A 242 7.50 8.63 5.71
N LEU A 243 8.24 8.45 4.61
CA LEU A 243 8.02 9.22 3.38
C LEU A 243 6.64 8.93 2.77
N SER A 244 6.25 7.66 2.71
CA SER A 244 4.93 7.28 2.22
C SER A 244 3.80 7.78 3.14
N GLY A 245 3.99 7.71 4.47
CA GLY A 245 3.04 8.24 5.44
C GLY A 245 2.84 9.76 5.32
N LEU A 246 3.93 10.52 5.16
CA LEU A 246 3.87 11.97 4.95
C LEU A 246 3.15 12.33 3.64
N ALA A 247 3.43 11.60 2.55
CA ALA A 247 2.74 11.80 1.28
C ALA A 247 1.22 11.53 1.38
N LEU A 248 0.80 10.57 2.21
CA LEU A 248 -0.61 10.30 2.47
C LEU A 248 -1.27 11.33 3.41
N MET A 249 -0.51 11.94 4.30
CA MET A 249 -1.01 12.96 5.24
C MET A 249 -1.18 14.32 4.58
N PHE A 250 -0.32 14.65 3.62
CA PHE A 250 -0.33 15.91 2.87
C PHE A 250 -0.45 15.61 1.36
N PRO A 251 -1.64 15.17 0.90
CA PRO A 251 -1.87 15.00 -0.53
C PRO A 251 -1.79 16.39 -1.19
N GLY A 252 -0.88 16.52 -2.17
CA GLY A 252 -0.68 17.76 -2.93
C GLY A 252 -1.77 18.07 -3.93
#